data_AF-A0AAW6DLV8-F1
#
_entry.id   AF-A0AAW6DLV8-F1
#
_cell.length_a   1.000
_cell.length_b   1.000
_cell.length_c   1.000
_cell.angle_alpha   90.00
_cell.angle_beta   90.00
_cell.angle_gamma   90.00
#
_symmetry.space_group_name_H-M   'P 1'
#
loop_
_entity.id
_entity.type
_entity.pdbx_description
1 polymer ?
#
loop_
_entity_poly.entity_id
_entity_poly.type
_entity_poly.pdbx_seq_one_letter_code
_entity_poly.pdbx_strand_id
1 'polypeptide(L)'
;MAYTPTTWSDGDVITAEKLNKLEQGVKNEQVGPAGPAGPAGPAGPAGAKGDQGAQGPSYTLPAANKTTLGGVKQMALIADLSTETATDLKNKINAILAEMKKQGIMADS
;
A
#
# COMPACT_ATOMS: atom_id res chain seq x y z
N MET A 1 -47.61 21.47 39.42
CA MET A 1 -47.72 21.51 40.89
C MET A 1 -46.99 20.30 41.44
N ALA A 2 -46.01 20.48 42.31
CA ALA A 2 -45.34 19.36 42.97
C ALA A 2 -46.32 18.64 43.92
N TYR A 3 -46.30 17.31 43.96
CA TYR A 3 -47.10 16.52 44.89
C TYR A 3 -46.67 16.81 46.33
N THR A 4 -47.62 17.13 47.22
CA THR A 4 -47.38 17.25 48.67
C THR A 4 -47.68 15.91 49.35
N PRO A 5 -46.68 15.23 49.93
CA PRO A 5 -46.87 13.95 50.60
C PRO A 5 -47.84 14.04 51.78
N THR A 6 -48.69 13.03 51.94
CA THR A 6 -49.55 12.91 53.12
C THR A 6 -48.77 12.26 54.26
N THR A 7 -48.74 12.89 55.43
CA THR A 7 -48.22 12.31 56.67
C THR A 7 -49.33 11.52 57.36
N TRP A 8 -49.10 10.23 57.62
CA TRP A 8 -50.08 9.33 58.24
C TRP A 8 -49.77 9.09 59.72
N SER A 9 -50.80 9.00 60.57
CA SER A 9 -50.71 8.58 61.97
C SER A 9 -51.40 7.24 62.19
N ASP A 10 -50.99 6.50 63.22
CA ASP A 10 -51.62 5.22 63.56
C ASP A 10 -53.10 5.42 63.92
N GLY A 11 -53.97 4.68 63.23
CA GLY A 11 -55.43 4.80 63.35
C GLY A 11 -56.10 5.70 62.31
N ASP A 12 -55.33 6.36 61.43
CA ASP A 12 -55.89 7.15 60.34
C ASP A 12 -56.64 6.29 59.32
N VAL A 13 -57.85 6.72 58.95
CA VAL A 13 -58.64 6.08 57.90
C VAL A 13 -58.10 6.45 56.52
N ILE A 14 -57.79 5.45 55.71
CA ILE A 14 -57.41 5.61 54.30
C ILE A 14 -58.68 5.94 53.50
N THR A 15 -58.80 7.20 53.08
CA THR A 15 -59.91 7.65 52.23
C THR A 15 -59.56 7.49 50.75
N ALA A 16 -60.58 7.32 49.91
CA ALA A 16 -60.41 7.27 48.45
C ALA A 16 -59.68 8.52 47.92
N GLU A 17 -59.90 9.69 48.52
CA GLU A 17 -59.20 10.92 48.13
C GLU A 17 -57.70 10.85 48.42
N LYS A 18 -57.30 10.32 49.59
CA LYS A 18 -55.88 10.16 49.95
C LYS A 18 -55.21 9.09 49.08
N LEU A 19 -55.92 8.02 48.75
CA LEU A 19 -55.43 6.99 47.83
C LEU A 19 -55.24 7.54 46.41
N ASN A 20 -56.23 8.26 45.88
CA ASN A 20 -56.15 8.92 44.58
C ASN A 20 -54.98 9.92 44.53
N LYS A 21 -54.72 10.65 45.62
CA LYS A 21 -53.55 11.56 45.73
C LYS A 21 -52.24 10.79 45.62
N LEU A 22 -52.09 9.66 46.33
CA LEU A 22 -50.91 8.81 46.24
C LEU A 22 -50.73 8.24 44.82
N GLU A 23 -51.81 7.77 44.19
CA GLU A 23 -51.77 7.26 42.81
C GLU A 23 -51.32 8.34 41.81
N GLN A 24 -51.77 9.59 41.98
CA GLN A 24 -51.32 10.72 41.17
C GLN A 24 -49.84 11.08 41.41
N GLY A 25 -49.39 11.00 42.66
CA GLY A 25 -47.97 11.18 43.01
C GLY A 25 -47.09 10.13 42.33
N VAL A 26 -47.47 8.85 42.44
CA VAL A 26 -46.75 7.73 41.83
C VAL A 26 -46.76 7.82 40.30
N LYS A 27 -47.90 8.18 39.68
CA LYS A 27 -48.02 8.30 38.22
C LYS A 27 -47.12 9.42 37.65
N ASN A 28 -46.93 10.51 38.39
CA ASN A 28 -46.07 11.62 37.95
C ASN A 28 -44.58 11.31 38.07
N GLU A 29 -44.16 10.40 38.96
CA GLU A 29 -42.75 10.02 39.10
C GLU A 29 -42.33 8.87 38.18
N GLN A 30 -43.28 8.12 37.61
CA GLN A 30 -42.98 6.85 36.94
C GLN A 30 -42.32 7.01 35.56
N VAL A 31 -42.27 8.21 34.98
CA VAL A 31 -41.61 8.45 33.69
C VAL A 31 -40.60 9.59 33.83
N GLY A 32 -39.35 9.21 34.13
CA GLY A 32 -38.21 10.11 34.03
C GLY A 32 -37.95 10.54 32.58
N PRO A 33 -37.23 11.64 32.35
CA PRO A 33 -36.87 12.07 31.00
C PRO A 33 -36.08 10.97 30.28
N ALA A 34 -36.27 10.86 28.96
CA ALA A 34 -35.44 10.00 28.13
C ALA A 34 -33.96 10.34 28.36
N GLY A 35 -33.12 9.32 28.51
CA GLY A 35 -31.68 9.51 28.69
C GLY A 35 -31.04 10.22 27.49
N PRO A 36 -29.89 10.87 27.67
CA PRO A 36 -29.19 11.51 26.57
C PRO A 36 -28.84 10.48 25.48
N ALA A 37 -28.80 10.93 24.23
CA ALA A 37 -28.31 10.12 23.13
C ALA A 37 -26.88 9.63 23.46
N GLY A 38 -26.61 8.35 23.16
CA GLY A 38 -25.29 7.77 23.35
C GLY A 38 -24.21 8.49 22.50
N PRO A 39 -22.94 8.39 22.89
CA PRO A 39 -21.85 8.96 22.10
C PRO A 39 -21.80 8.35 20.70
N ALA A 40 -21.29 9.10 19.73
CA ALA A 40 -20.98 8.58 18.41
C ALA A 40 -20.02 7.39 18.52
N GLY A 41 -20.23 6.37 17.68
CA GLY A 41 -19.35 5.21 17.62
C GLY A 41 -17.94 5.58 17.17
N PRO A 42 -16.94 4.73 17.45
CA PRO A 42 -15.57 4.96 17.02
C PRO A 42 -15.46 5.00 15.49
N ALA A 43 -14.46 5.71 14.98
CA ALA A 43 -14.12 5.68 13.57
C ALA A 43 -13.80 4.23 13.13
N GLY A 44 -14.18 3.89 11.90
CA GLY A 44 -13.86 2.59 11.31
C GLY A 44 -12.35 2.40 11.11
N PRO A 45 -11.89 1.14 10.97
CA PRO A 45 -10.48 0.86 10.71
C PRO A 45 -10.03 1.45 9.38
N ALA A 46 -8.73 1.74 9.27
CA ALA A 46 -8.12 2.13 8.00
C ALA A 46 -8.30 1.02 6.95
N GLY A 47 -8.49 1.42 5.70
CA GLY A 47 -8.57 0.48 4.57
C GLY A 47 -7.28 -0.31 4.39
N ALA A 48 -7.38 -1.50 3.79
CA ALA A 48 -6.23 -2.31 3.46
C ALA A 48 -5.29 -1.56 2.49
N LYS A 49 -3.99 -1.79 2.62
CA LYS A 49 -3.01 -1.31 1.64
C LYS A 49 -3.30 -1.97 0.29
N GLY A 50 -3.26 -1.19 -0.78
CA GLY A 50 -3.40 -1.72 -2.15
C GLY A 50 -2.27 -2.70 -2.51
N ASP A 51 -2.57 -3.59 -3.45
CA ASP A 51 -1.63 -4.60 -3.92
C ASP A 51 -0.42 -3.99 -4.63
N GLN A 52 0.70 -4.72 -4.64
CA GLN A 52 1.86 -4.37 -5.44
C GLN A 52 1.51 -4.44 -6.94
N GLY A 53 1.99 -3.47 -7.71
CA GLY A 53 1.83 -3.49 -9.17
C GLY A 53 2.50 -4.70 -9.83
N ALA A 54 2.01 -5.07 -11.02
CA ALA A 54 2.58 -6.15 -11.81
C ALA A 54 4.06 -5.90 -12.15
N GLN A 55 4.84 -6.98 -12.26
CA GLN A 55 6.22 -6.90 -12.77
C GLN A 55 6.23 -6.36 -14.21
N GLY A 56 7.19 -5.49 -14.51
CA GLY A 56 7.40 -4.98 -15.87
C GLY A 56 7.80 -6.07 -16.87
N PRO A 57 7.73 -5.78 -18.18
CA PRO A 57 8.11 -6.73 -19.22
C PRO A 57 9.60 -7.09 -19.14
N SER A 58 9.93 -8.34 -19.46
CA SER A 58 11.31 -8.80 -19.60
C SER A 58 11.97 -8.17 -20.84
N TYR A 59 13.26 -7.84 -20.75
CA TYR A 59 14.06 -7.33 -21.86
C TYR A 59 15.25 -8.25 -22.15
N THR A 60 15.44 -8.61 -23.41
CA THR A 60 16.60 -9.36 -23.91
C THR A 60 17.41 -8.46 -24.84
N LEU A 61 18.70 -8.27 -24.56
CA LEU A 61 19.59 -7.47 -25.41
C LEU A 61 19.92 -8.22 -26.72
N PRO A 62 19.53 -7.72 -27.91
CA PRO A 62 19.92 -8.35 -29.18
C PRO A 62 21.40 -8.12 -29.49
N ALA A 63 21.97 -8.93 -30.37
CA ALA A 63 23.31 -8.67 -30.92
C ALA A 63 23.29 -7.46 -31.85
N ALA A 64 24.36 -6.66 -31.85
CA ALA A 64 24.51 -5.54 -32.77
C ALA A 64 24.58 -6.01 -34.23
N ASN A 65 24.09 -5.18 -35.15
CA ASN A 65 24.28 -5.39 -36.60
C ASN A 65 24.43 -4.04 -37.31
N LYS A 66 24.58 -4.07 -38.65
CA LYS A 66 24.83 -2.86 -39.46
C LYS A 66 23.77 -1.76 -39.33
N THR A 67 22.54 -2.10 -38.93
CA THR A 67 21.40 -1.18 -38.92
C THR A 67 20.72 -1.06 -37.55
N THR A 68 21.11 -1.89 -36.58
CA THR A 68 20.44 -2.00 -35.28
C THR A 68 21.46 -2.01 -34.15
N LEU A 69 21.19 -1.19 -33.12
CA LEU A 69 21.97 -1.20 -31.89
C LEU A 69 21.76 -2.54 -31.15
N GLY A 70 22.83 -3.03 -30.52
CA GLY A 70 22.80 -4.25 -29.75
C GLY A 70 24.10 -4.47 -28.98
N GLY A 71 24.17 -5.59 -28.27
CA GLY A 71 25.35 -6.01 -27.54
C GLY A 71 26.45 -6.53 -28.46
N VAL A 72 27.70 -6.29 -28.06
CA VAL A 72 28.91 -6.94 -28.59
C VAL A 72 29.60 -7.68 -27.47
N LYS A 73 30.47 -8.63 -27.82
CA LYS A 73 31.29 -9.32 -26.83
C LYS A 73 32.63 -8.60 -26.65
N GLN A 74 33.22 -8.74 -25.47
CA GLN A 74 34.54 -8.18 -25.20
C GLN A 74 35.61 -8.94 -25.99
N MET A 75 36.53 -8.21 -26.63
CA MET A 75 37.68 -8.80 -27.29
C MET A 75 38.75 -9.25 -26.29
N ALA A 76 39.52 -10.26 -26.69
CA ALA A 76 40.73 -10.63 -25.98
C ALA A 76 41.75 -9.48 -25.98
N LEU A 77 42.63 -9.46 -24.97
CA LEU A 77 43.75 -8.53 -24.89
C LEU A 77 44.64 -8.67 -26.13
N ILE A 78 44.97 -7.56 -26.76
CA ILE A 78 45.93 -7.47 -27.87
C ILE A 78 47.26 -7.00 -27.28
N ALA A 79 48.33 -7.78 -27.49
CA ALA A 79 49.68 -7.41 -27.06
C ALA A 79 50.21 -6.19 -27.82
N ASP A 80 51.13 -5.45 -27.21
CA ASP A 80 51.82 -4.34 -27.87
C ASP A 80 52.55 -4.83 -29.13
N LEU A 81 52.46 -4.03 -30.20
CA LEU A 81 52.98 -4.33 -31.53
C LEU A 81 54.25 -3.54 -31.86
N SER A 82 54.75 -2.74 -30.92
CA SER A 82 55.85 -1.78 -31.13
C SER A 82 57.18 -2.36 -31.59
N THR A 83 57.40 -3.68 -31.47
CA THR A 83 58.67 -4.35 -31.81
C THR A 83 58.58 -5.27 -33.04
N GLU A 84 57.43 -5.31 -33.69
CA GLU A 84 57.13 -6.24 -34.79
C GLU A 84 57.71 -5.77 -36.13
N THR A 85 57.99 -6.72 -37.02
CA THR A 85 58.39 -6.40 -38.40
C THR A 85 57.19 -5.97 -39.24
N ALA A 86 57.44 -5.33 -40.39
CA ALA A 86 56.37 -4.94 -41.31
C ALA A 86 55.49 -6.12 -41.77
N THR A 87 56.10 -7.30 -41.99
CA THR A 87 55.37 -8.51 -42.37
C THR A 87 54.52 -9.04 -41.21
N ASP A 88 55.06 -9.01 -39.98
CA ASP A 88 54.35 -9.47 -38.79
C ASP A 88 53.17 -8.55 -38.43
N LEU A 89 53.35 -7.23 -38.58
CA LEU A 89 52.30 -6.24 -38.39
C LEU A 89 51.11 -6.52 -39.31
N LYS A 90 51.34 -6.81 -40.60
CA LYS A 90 50.26 -7.14 -41.53
C LYS A 90 49.47 -8.35 -41.08
N ASN A 91 50.15 -9.41 -40.64
CA ASN A 91 49.50 -10.63 -40.17
C ASN A 91 48.72 -10.39 -38.86
N LYS A 92 49.31 -9.66 -37.91
CA LYS A 92 48.66 -9.33 -36.63
C LYS A 92 47.45 -8.43 -36.80
N ILE A 93 47.50 -7.45 -37.72
CA ILE A 93 46.34 -6.63 -38.07
C ILE A 93 45.20 -7.50 -38.62
N ASN A 94 45.49 -8.40 -39.56
CA ASN A 94 44.47 -9.31 -40.08
C ASN A 94 43.86 -10.20 -39.00
N ALA A 95 44.67 -10.68 -38.05
CA ALA A 95 44.17 -11.44 -36.90
C ALA A 95 43.25 -10.60 -35.99
N ILE A 96 43.60 -9.34 -35.73
CA ILE A 96 42.75 -8.41 -34.97
C ILE A 96 41.42 -8.20 -35.69
N LEU A 97 41.44 -7.97 -37.01
CA LEU A 97 40.22 -7.80 -37.80
C LEU A 97 39.32 -9.04 -37.73
N ALA A 98 39.91 -10.24 -37.79
CA ALA A 98 39.17 -11.49 -37.65
C ALA A 98 38.53 -11.63 -36.25
N GLU A 99 39.25 -11.26 -35.19
CA GLU A 99 38.71 -11.33 -33.82
C GLU A 99 37.61 -10.27 -33.60
N MET A 100 37.77 -9.05 -34.13
CA MET A 100 36.72 -8.01 -34.09
C MET A 100 35.43 -8.47 -34.76
N LYS A 101 35.52 -9.17 -35.89
CA LYS A 101 34.38 -9.78 -36.57
C LYS A 101 33.70 -10.84 -35.71
N LYS A 102 34.50 -11.77 -35.15
CA LYS A 102 34.03 -12.83 -34.26
C LYS A 102 33.31 -12.31 -33.00
N GLN A 103 33.70 -11.14 -32.48
CA GLN A 103 33.05 -10.52 -31.32
C GLN A 103 31.82 -9.66 -31.66
N GLY A 104 31.44 -9.59 -32.95
CA GLY A 104 30.29 -8.81 -33.41
C GLY A 104 30.54 -7.30 -33.48
N ILE A 105 31.80 -6.87 -33.45
CA ILE A 105 32.19 -5.44 -33.49
C ILE A 105 32.28 -4.96 -34.95
N MET A 106 32.65 -5.85 -35.86
CA MET A 106 32.68 -5.58 -37.30
C MET A 106 31.84 -6.60 -38.06
N ALA A 107 31.29 -6.19 -39.20
CA ALA A 107 30.56 -7.09 -40.08
C ALA A 107 31.50 -8.07 -40.80
N ASP A 108 31.01 -9.28 -41.05
CA ASP A 108 31.76 -10.31 -41.79
C ASP A 108 31.90 -9.99 -43.29
N SER A 109 30.93 -9.26 -43.84
CA SER A 109 30.80 -8.77 -45.23
C SER A 109 30.16 -7.40 -45.24
#